data_AF-A0A261KTG6-F1
#
_entry.id   AF-A0A261KTG6-F1
#
_cell.length_a   1.000
_cell.length_b   1.000
_cell.length_c   1.000
_cell.angle_alpha   90.00
_cell.angle_beta   90.00
_cell.angle_gamma   90.00
#
_symmetry.space_group_name_H-M   'P 1'
#
loop_
_entity.id
_entity.type
_entity.pdbx_description
1 polymer ?
#
loop_
_entity_poly.entity_id
_entity_poly.type
_entity_poly.pdbx_seq_one_letter_code
_entity_poly.pdbx_strand_id
1 'polypeptide(L)'
;MNLTILPLRAIVSESLILLVVIAIESWFFQLRLNLIPKVSVEYATVMNLISTCVGWVLFFYGATLLPNRLEEQIVAYILFGKIGGIYRLFILFIFVSLLISLIIKLLSFNLCDSLWNENSKNYGGGINISQALEELRTPKFMVITVAHICSHLAIGFILFLQRSELT
;
A
#
# COMPACT_ATOMS: atom_id res chain seq x y z
N MET A 1 -23.49 -16.99 11.64
CA MET A 1 -23.85 -16.92 10.21
C MET A 1 -22.75 -17.62 9.43
N ASN A 2 -23.05 -18.76 8.80
CA ASN A 2 -22.11 -19.46 7.92
C ASN A 2 -22.23 -18.86 6.51
N LEU A 3 -21.32 -17.95 6.18
CA LEU A 3 -21.05 -17.56 4.80
C LEU A 3 -19.55 -17.71 4.58
N THR A 4 -19.09 -18.96 4.47
CA THR A 4 -17.82 -19.32 3.84
C THR A 4 -17.91 -19.09 2.34
N ILE A 5 -18.14 -17.85 1.94
CA ILE A 5 -18.00 -17.41 0.55
C ILE A 5 -16.60 -16.83 0.47
N LEU A 6 -15.66 -17.57 -0.13
CA LEU A 6 -14.33 -17.04 -0.36
C LEU A 6 -14.45 -15.80 -1.25
N PRO A 7 -13.93 -14.63 -0.85
CA PRO A 7 -14.01 -13.41 -1.65
C PRO A 7 -13.00 -13.46 -2.81
N LEU A 8 -13.14 -14.46 -3.69
CA LEU A 8 -12.22 -14.75 -4.80
C LEU A 8 -12.01 -13.53 -5.70
N ARG A 9 -13.08 -12.77 -5.95
CA ARG A 9 -13.01 -11.51 -6.68
C ARG A 9 -12.02 -10.53 -6.04
N ALA A 10 -12.10 -10.34 -4.72
CA ALA A 10 -11.22 -9.42 -4.01
C ALA A 10 -9.76 -9.89 -4.07
N ILE A 11 -9.51 -11.19 -3.88
CA ILE A 11 -8.16 -11.77 -3.91
C ILE A 11 -7.52 -11.59 -5.30
N VAL A 12 -8.26 -11.89 -6.38
CA VAL A 12 -7.75 -11.76 -7.76
C VAL A 12 -7.52 -10.30 -8.12
N SER A 13 -8.48 -9.42 -7.82
CA SER A 13 -8.33 -7.98 -8.09
C SER A 13 -7.15 -7.38 -7.32
N GLU A 14 -7.00 -7.72 -6.04
CA GLU A 14 -5.89 -7.25 -5.20
C GLU A 14 -4.55 -7.74 -5.74
N SER A 15 -4.45 -9.02 -6.12
CA SER A 15 -3.21 -9.59 -6.68
C SER A 15 -2.81 -8.90 -7.97
N LEU A 16 -3.77 -8.59 -8.85
CA LEU A 16 -3.51 -7.90 -10.11
C LEU A 16 -3.07 -6.44 -9.88
N ILE A 17 -3.75 -5.74 -8.97
CA ILE A 17 -3.37 -4.38 -8.57
C ILE A 17 -1.97 -4.37 -7.97
N LEU A 18 -1.65 -5.33 -7.10
CA LEU A 18 -0.34 -5.47 -6.48
C LEU A 18 0.76 -5.62 -7.53
N LEU A 19 0.55 -6.46 -8.55
CA LEU A 19 1.49 -6.63 -9.67
C LEU A 19 1.71 -5.33 -10.45
N VAL A 20 0.64 -4.58 -10.73
CA VAL A 20 0.73 -3.28 -11.42
C VAL A 20 1.53 -2.28 -10.58
N VAL A 21 1.27 -2.22 -9.27
CA VAL A 21 2.00 -1.32 -8.36
C VAL A 21 3.48 -1.68 -8.31
N ILE A 22 3.81 -2.97 -8.17
CA ILE A 22 5.20 -3.45 -8.17
C ILE A 22 5.91 -3.08 -9.48
N ALA A 23 5.24 -3.28 -10.63
CA ALA A 23 5.79 -2.92 -11.93
C ALA A 23 6.09 -1.41 -12.04
N ILE A 24 5.15 -0.55 -11.64
CA ILE A 24 5.33 0.90 -11.68
C ILE A 24 6.44 1.33 -10.72
N GLU A 25 6.43 0.86 -9.47
CA GLU A 25 7.40 1.29 -8.46
C GLU A 25 8.81 0.79 -8.77
N SER A 26 8.96 -0.44 -9.26
CA SER A 26 10.26 -0.98 -9.70
C SER A 26 10.85 -0.18 -10.87
N TRP A 27 10.00 0.29 -11.80
CA TRP A 27 10.42 1.17 -12.88
C TRP A 27 10.98 2.49 -12.34
N PHE A 28 10.31 3.11 -11.36
CA PHE A 28 10.79 4.33 -10.71
C PHE A 28 12.12 4.10 -9.97
N PHE A 29 12.26 2.97 -9.29
CA PHE A 29 13.50 2.64 -8.59
C PHE A 29 14.67 2.45 -9.56
N GLN A 30 14.44 1.77 -10.70
CA GLN A 30 15.45 1.64 -11.73
C GLN A 30 15.84 3.01 -12.30
N LEU A 31 14.85 3.85 -12.66
CA LEU A 31 15.11 5.12 -13.34
C LEU A 31 15.74 6.17 -12.43
N ARG A 32 15.35 6.22 -11.15
CA ARG A 32 15.71 7.32 -10.24
C ARG A 32 16.72 6.95 -9.16
N LEU A 33 16.77 5.68 -8.75
CA LEU A 33 17.76 5.19 -7.78
C LEU A 33 18.92 4.45 -8.46
N ASN A 34 18.87 4.28 -9.78
CA ASN A 34 19.87 3.60 -10.58
C ASN A 34 20.15 2.17 -10.10
N LEU A 35 19.12 1.50 -9.57
CA LEU A 35 19.18 0.12 -9.14
C LEU A 35 19.11 -0.81 -10.36
N ILE A 36 19.78 -1.96 -10.25
CA ILE A 36 19.72 -3.04 -11.26
C ILE A 36 18.26 -3.52 -11.35
N PRO A 37 17.71 -3.82 -12.55
CA PRO A 37 16.30 -4.20 -12.70
C PRO A 37 15.82 -5.27 -11.73
N LYS A 38 16.65 -6.31 -11.51
CA LYS A 38 16.37 -7.37 -10.55
C LYS A 38 16.17 -6.84 -9.12
N VAL A 39 17.08 -5.99 -8.67
CA VAL A 39 17.04 -5.39 -7.32
C VAL A 39 15.85 -4.45 -7.19
N SER A 40 15.55 -3.64 -8.22
CA SER A 40 14.37 -2.77 -8.23
C SER A 40 13.07 -3.54 -8.04
N VAL A 41 12.92 -4.68 -8.72
CA VAL A 41 11.74 -5.56 -8.58
C VAL A 41 11.70 -6.21 -7.21
N GLU A 42 12.83 -6.66 -6.67
CA GLU A 42 12.92 -7.24 -5.32
C GLU A 42 12.47 -6.24 -4.24
N TYR A 43 13.01 -5.02 -4.25
CA TYR A 43 12.64 -3.96 -3.31
C TYR A 43 11.15 -3.60 -3.43
N ALA A 44 10.67 -3.36 -4.66
CA ALA A 44 9.26 -3.04 -4.88
C ALA A 44 8.35 -4.17 -4.41
N THR A 45 8.73 -5.43 -4.64
CA THR A 45 7.93 -6.58 -4.20
C THR A 45 7.84 -6.66 -2.69
N VAL A 46 8.98 -6.58 -1.98
CA VAL A 46 9.00 -6.68 -0.51
C VAL A 46 8.23 -5.53 0.13
N MET A 47 8.46 -4.30 -0.31
CA MET A 47 7.77 -3.12 0.21
C MET A 47 6.26 -3.21 0.01
N ASN A 48 5.82 -3.60 -1.18
CA ASN A 48 4.39 -3.71 -1.48
C ASN A 48 3.74 -4.87 -0.73
N LEU A 49 4.40 -6.02 -0.62
CA LEU A 49 3.86 -7.17 0.09
C LEU A 49 3.71 -6.89 1.60
N ILE A 50 4.72 -6.27 2.23
CA ILE A 50 4.65 -5.85 3.64
C ILE A 50 3.54 -4.82 3.81
N SER A 51 3.47 -3.81 2.95
CA SER A 51 2.43 -2.78 3.00
C SER A 51 1.02 -3.37 2.89
N THR A 52 0.79 -4.29 1.94
CA THR A 52 -0.48 -4.99 1.77
C THR A 52 -0.80 -5.88 2.97
N CYS A 53 0.17 -6.64 3.50
CA CYS A 53 -0.05 -7.47 4.68
C CYS A 53 -0.46 -6.64 5.91
N VAL A 54 0.26 -5.55 6.19
CA VAL A 54 -0.07 -4.64 7.28
C VAL A 54 -1.42 -3.96 7.05
N GLY A 55 -1.73 -3.57 5.80
CA GLY A 55 -3.03 -3.02 5.42
C GLY A 55 -4.18 -3.98 5.73
N TRP A 56 -4.06 -5.26 5.40
CA TRP A 56 -5.05 -6.28 5.73
C TRP A 56 -5.17 -6.50 7.24
N VAL A 57 -4.07 -6.58 7.97
CA VAL A 57 -4.09 -6.72 9.43
C VAL A 57 -4.81 -5.53 10.09
N LEU A 58 -4.48 -4.29 9.68
CA LEU A 58 -5.13 -3.08 10.16
C LEU A 58 -6.61 -3.03 9.79
N PHE A 59 -6.96 -3.48 8.58
CA PHE A 59 -8.36 -3.55 8.13
C PHE A 59 -9.16 -4.53 8.98
N PHE A 60 -8.67 -5.75 9.21
CA PHE A 60 -9.36 -6.74 10.04
C PHE A 60 -9.47 -6.28 11.50
N TYR A 61 -8.40 -5.72 12.06
CA TYR A 61 -8.43 -5.16 13.41
C TYR A 61 -9.43 -4.01 13.51
N GLY A 62 -9.40 -3.07 12.55
CA GLY A 62 -10.34 -1.96 12.47
C GLY A 62 -11.78 -2.45 12.35
N ALA A 63 -12.06 -3.44 11.50
CA ALA A 63 -13.39 -4.00 11.32
C ALA A 63 -14.01 -4.52 12.62
N THR A 64 -13.21 -5.09 13.54
CA THR A 64 -13.73 -5.55 14.85
C THR A 64 -14.18 -4.41 15.78
N LEU A 65 -13.71 -3.19 15.56
CA LEU A 65 -14.05 -2.01 16.36
C LEU A 65 -15.26 -1.25 15.79
N LEU A 66 -15.75 -1.64 14.61
CA LEU A 66 -16.83 -0.92 13.95
C LEU A 66 -18.21 -1.34 14.48
N PRO A 67 -19.17 -0.40 14.61
CA PRO A 67 -20.56 -0.73 14.86
C PRO A 67 -21.15 -1.60 13.73
N ASN A 68 -21.98 -2.59 14.08
CA ASN A 68 -22.57 -3.56 13.15
C ASN A 68 -23.15 -2.95 11.85
N ARG A 69 -23.70 -1.74 11.91
CA ARG A 69 -24.28 -1.05 10.75
C ARG A 69 -23.25 -0.58 9.71
N LEU A 70 -22.03 -0.27 10.13
CA LEU A 70 -20.93 0.09 9.22
C LEU A 70 -20.24 -1.14 8.66
N GLU A 71 -20.15 -2.23 9.44
CA GLU A 71 -19.63 -3.51 8.99
C GLU A 71 -20.42 -4.04 7.78
N GLU A 72 -21.76 -4.09 7.89
CA GLU A 72 -22.64 -4.52 6.79
C GLU A 72 -22.46 -3.67 5.53
N GLN A 73 -22.27 -2.36 5.67
CA GLN A 73 -22.06 -1.46 4.54
C GLN A 73 -20.69 -1.62 3.89
N ILE A 74 -19.64 -1.89 4.67
CA ILE A 74 -18.29 -2.16 4.15
C ILE A 74 -18.27 -3.51 3.43
N VAL A 75 -18.88 -4.55 4.01
CA VAL A 75 -19.01 -5.86 3.38
C VAL A 75 -19.84 -5.77 2.10
N ALA A 76 -20.95 -5.03 2.12
CA ALA A 76 -21.75 -4.78 0.93
C ALA A 76 -21.01 -3.95 -0.13
N TYR A 77 -20.14 -3.02 0.28
CA TYR A 77 -19.28 -2.28 -0.64
C TYR A 77 -18.24 -3.20 -1.29
N ILE A 78 -17.55 -4.03 -0.51
CA ILE A 78 -16.52 -4.96 -0.99
C ILE A 78 -17.14 -6.00 -1.95
N LEU A 79 -18.33 -6.51 -1.64
CA LEU A 79 -19.01 -7.53 -2.45
C LEU A 79 -19.75 -6.95 -3.66
N PHE A 80 -20.46 -5.82 -3.49
CA PHE A 80 -21.42 -5.29 -4.47
C PHE A 80 -21.07 -3.90 -5.04
N GLY A 81 -20.02 -3.22 -4.56
CA GLY A 81 -19.55 -1.94 -5.13
C GLY A 81 -20.51 -0.76 -4.97
N LYS A 82 -21.39 -0.78 -3.96
CA LYS A 82 -22.34 0.31 -3.68
C LYS A 82 -21.83 1.22 -2.57
N ILE A 83 -21.52 2.47 -2.90
CA ILE A 83 -21.13 3.52 -1.94
C ILE A 83 -22.42 4.22 -1.47
N GLY A 84 -22.76 4.07 -0.19
CA GLY A 84 -23.83 4.84 0.46
C GLY A 84 -23.43 6.32 0.67
N GLY A 85 -24.24 7.09 1.40
CA GLY A 85 -24.02 8.53 1.66
C GLY A 85 -22.80 8.91 2.53
N ILE A 86 -21.81 8.03 2.69
CA ILE A 86 -20.68 8.16 3.63
C ILE A 86 -19.38 8.60 2.91
N TYR A 87 -19.51 9.26 1.76
CA TYR A 87 -18.39 9.68 0.91
C TYR A 87 -17.26 10.43 1.67
N ARG A 88 -17.59 11.31 2.62
CA ARG A 88 -16.59 12.09 3.39
C ARG A 88 -15.67 11.21 4.23
N LEU A 89 -16.23 10.27 5.00
CA LEU A 89 -15.44 9.38 5.84
C LEU A 89 -14.63 8.40 4.98
N PHE A 90 -15.18 8.00 3.84
CA PHE A 90 -14.49 7.10 2.91
C PHE A 90 -13.26 7.76 2.26
N ILE A 91 -13.39 9.03 1.84
CA ILE A 91 -12.26 9.80 1.31
C ILE A 91 -11.17 9.97 2.38
N LEU A 92 -11.56 10.33 3.62
CA LEU A 92 -10.62 10.43 4.73
C LEU A 92 -9.90 9.10 4.99
N PHE A 93 -10.64 7.99 4.99
CA PHE A 93 -10.07 6.66 5.19
C PHE A 93 -9.07 6.30 4.09
N ILE A 94 -9.39 6.54 2.82
CA ILE A 94 -8.48 6.30 1.69
C ILE A 94 -7.21 7.16 1.84
N PHE A 95 -7.36 8.43 2.19
CA PHE A 95 -6.22 9.33 2.40
C PHE A 95 -5.32 8.86 3.54
N VAL A 96 -5.90 8.47 4.68
CA VAL A 96 -5.14 7.93 5.82
C VAL A 96 -4.44 6.61 5.47
N SER A 97 -5.13 5.72 4.75
CA SER A 97 -4.54 4.46 4.26
C SER A 97 -3.36 4.70 3.33
N LEU A 98 -3.46 5.71 2.45
CA LEU A 98 -2.36 6.14 1.58
C LEU A 98 -1.15 6.61 2.40
N LEU A 99 -1.37 7.42 3.45
CA LEU A 99 -0.27 7.87 4.31
C LEU A 99 0.38 6.71 5.10
N ILE A 100 -0.43 5.82 5.67
CA ILE A 100 0.06 4.66 6.42
C ILE A 100 0.89 3.74 5.51
N SER A 101 0.38 3.44 4.31
CA SER A 101 1.09 2.61 3.34
C SER A 101 2.40 3.25 2.89
N LEU A 102 2.44 4.57 2.69
CA LEU A 102 3.68 5.31 2.41
C LEU A 102 4.71 5.17 3.55
N ILE A 103 4.29 5.34 4.81
CA ILE A 103 5.17 5.19 5.98
C ILE A 103 5.75 3.76 6.05
N ILE A 104 4.91 2.75 5.86
CA ILE A 104 5.34 1.34 5.87
C ILE A 104 6.34 1.07 4.74
N LYS A 105 6.11 1.62 3.55
CA LYS A 105 7.02 1.48 2.41
C LYS A 105 8.39 2.10 2.71
N LEU A 106 8.42 3.30 3.27
CA LEU A 106 9.67 3.96 3.66
C LEU A 106 10.45 3.12 4.67
N LEU A 107 9.78 2.65 5.73
CA LEU A 107 10.40 1.78 6.74
C LEU A 107 10.91 0.47 6.11
N SER A 108 10.11 -0.14 5.25
CA SER A 108 10.45 -1.40 4.56
C SER A 108 11.66 -1.24 3.65
N PHE A 109 11.74 -0.13 2.91
CA PHE A 109 12.89 0.17 2.05
C PHE A 109 14.18 0.28 2.88
N ASN A 110 14.15 1.01 3.99
CA ASN A 110 15.34 1.22 4.83
C ASN A 110 15.79 -0.09 5.50
N LEU A 111 14.84 -0.93 5.92
CA LEU A 111 15.12 -2.27 6.41
C LEU A 111 15.76 -3.14 5.32
N CYS A 112 15.24 -3.11 4.09
CA CYS A 112 15.82 -3.86 2.97
C CYS A 112 17.22 -3.35 2.61
N ASP A 113 17.42 -2.03 2.54
CA ASP A 113 18.70 -1.39 2.27
C ASP A 113 19.73 -1.78 3.32
N SER A 114 19.35 -1.81 4.60
CA SER A 114 20.22 -2.26 5.67
C SER A 114 20.56 -3.74 5.62
N LEU A 115 19.61 -4.62 5.31
CA LEU A 115 19.83 -6.07 5.28
C LEU A 115 20.65 -6.48 4.07
N TRP A 116 20.44 -5.83 2.93
CA TRP A 116 21.14 -6.15 1.69
C TRP A 116 22.52 -5.50 1.59
N ASN A 117 22.72 -4.36 2.26
CA ASN A 117 23.99 -3.65 2.31
C ASN A 117 24.67 -3.88 3.67
N GLU A 118 25.17 -5.11 3.87
CA GLU A 118 25.73 -5.68 5.11
C GLU A 118 27.08 -5.03 5.56
N ASN A 119 27.21 -3.71 5.44
CA ASN A 119 28.33 -2.90 5.94
C ASN A 119 27.87 -1.63 6.71
N SER A 120 26.57 -1.44 6.94
CA SER A 120 26.07 -0.32 7.77
C SER A 120 25.79 -0.76 9.21
N LYS A 121 26.35 -0.01 10.17
CA LYS A 121 26.48 -0.33 11.59
C LYS A 121 25.15 -0.67 12.30
N ASN A 122 25.22 -1.70 13.15
CA ASN A 122 24.37 -1.98 14.33
C ASN A 122 22.99 -1.32 14.35
N TYR A 123 21.98 -2.02 13.82
CA TYR A 123 20.57 -1.77 14.16
C TYR A 123 20.25 -2.34 15.56
N GLY A 124 20.78 -1.66 16.57
CA GLY A 124 20.50 -1.89 17.98
C GLY A 124 19.73 -0.74 18.64
N GLY A 125 18.97 0.05 17.88
CA GLY A 125 18.23 1.20 18.39
C GLY A 125 16.81 1.23 17.87
N GLY A 126 15.83 1.40 18.76
CA GLY A 126 14.42 1.51 18.42
C GLY A 126 14.10 2.63 17.41
N ILE A 127 12.86 2.68 16.94
CA ILE A 127 12.37 3.63 15.93
C ILE A 127 12.60 5.08 16.43
N ASN A 128 13.73 5.67 16.05
CA ASN A 128 14.06 7.05 16.37
C ASN A 128 13.43 7.96 15.31
N ILE A 129 12.36 8.66 15.70
CA ILE A 129 11.58 9.56 14.83
C ILE A 129 12.48 10.64 14.19
N SER A 130 13.54 11.07 14.89
CA SER A 130 14.54 12.02 14.38
C SER A 130 15.31 11.48 13.16
N GLN A 131 15.66 10.20 13.16
CA GLN A 131 16.34 9.54 12.04
C GLN A 131 15.40 9.39 10.83
N ALA A 132 14.13 9.02 11.07
CA ALA A 132 13.11 8.99 10.03
C ALA A 132 12.87 10.37 9.39
N LEU A 133 13.01 11.45 10.17
CA LEU A 133 12.88 12.83 9.69
C LEU A 133 14.09 13.29 8.85
N GLU A 134 15.28 12.82 9.17
CA GLU A 134 16.49 13.09 8.37
C GLU A 134 16.44 12.32 7.04
N GLU A 135 15.88 11.11 7.08
CA GLU A 135 15.67 10.25 5.92
C GLU A 135 14.64 10.83 4.94
N LEU A 136 13.69 11.64 5.43
CA LEU A 136 12.74 12.42 4.62
C LEU A 136 13.43 13.39 3.63
N ARG A 137 14.67 13.81 3.91
CA ARG A 137 15.43 14.74 3.07
C ARG A 137 16.22 14.04 1.97
N THR A 138 16.27 12.71 1.97
CA THR A 138 17.08 11.95 1.03
C THR A 138 16.43 11.89 -0.36
N PRO A 139 17.22 11.80 -1.44
CA PRO A 139 16.68 11.54 -2.78
C PRO A 139 15.88 10.22 -2.83
N LYS A 140 16.21 9.25 -1.96
CA LYS A 140 15.49 7.99 -1.80
C LYS A 140 14.03 8.20 -1.38
N PHE A 141 13.79 8.99 -0.32
CA PHE A 141 12.44 9.32 0.13
C PHE A 141 11.59 9.95 -0.98
N MET A 142 12.17 10.90 -1.72
CA MET A 142 11.46 11.57 -2.82
C MET A 142 11.04 10.57 -3.89
N VAL A 143 11.93 9.66 -4.29
CA VAL A 143 11.61 8.64 -5.30
C VAL A 143 10.51 7.70 -4.82
N ILE A 144 10.60 7.19 -3.58
CA ILE A 144 9.58 6.30 -3.02
C ILE A 144 8.22 6.98 -2.97
N THR A 145 8.19 8.25 -2.54
CA THR A 145 6.96 9.04 -2.48
C THR A 145 6.35 9.29 -3.86
N VAL A 146 7.16 9.68 -4.83
CA VAL A 146 6.70 9.88 -6.22
C VAL A 146 6.20 8.58 -6.83
N ALA A 147 6.94 7.49 -6.66
CA ALA A 147 6.56 6.16 -7.14
C ALA A 147 5.22 5.72 -6.54
N HIS A 148 5.03 5.94 -5.24
CA HIS A 148 3.80 5.64 -4.51
C HIS A 148 2.61 6.47 -5.00
N ILE A 149 2.78 7.79 -5.18
CA ILE A 149 1.72 8.65 -5.71
C ILE A 149 1.35 8.24 -7.14
N CYS A 150 2.34 8.02 -8.01
CA CYS A 150 2.10 7.62 -9.39
C CYS A 150 1.41 6.25 -9.48
N SER A 151 1.80 5.27 -8.67
CA SER A 151 1.17 3.96 -8.64
C SER A 151 -0.28 4.04 -8.18
N HIS A 152 -0.59 4.86 -7.16
CA HIS A 152 -1.95 5.05 -6.66
C HIS A 152 -2.83 5.87 -7.62
N LEU A 153 -2.25 6.83 -8.36
CA LEU A 153 -2.94 7.51 -9.45
C LEU A 153 -3.32 6.54 -10.58
N ALA A 154 -2.41 5.63 -10.94
CA ALA A 154 -2.69 4.60 -11.94
C ALA A 154 -3.80 3.64 -11.47
N ILE A 155 -3.78 3.21 -10.20
CA ILE A 155 -4.86 2.41 -9.62
C ILE A 155 -6.19 3.17 -9.67
N GLY A 156 -6.20 4.43 -9.24
CA GLY A 156 -7.40 5.27 -9.28
C GLY A 156 -7.98 5.38 -10.69
N PHE A 157 -7.12 5.54 -11.70
CA PHE A 157 -7.51 5.57 -13.11
C PHE A 157 -8.09 4.22 -13.59
N ILE A 158 -7.44 3.10 -13.25
CA ILE A 158 -7.93 1.75 -13.57
C ILE A 158 -9.32 1.52 -12.95
N LEU A 159 -9.49 1.85 -11.68
CA LEU A 159 -10.76 1.70 -10.97
C LEU A 159 -11.85 2.62 -11.52
N PHE A 160 -11.48 3.83 -11.96
CA PHE A 160 -12.39 4.76 -12.62
C PHE A 160 -12.91 4.19 -13.95
N LEU A 161 -12.02 3.66 -14.80
CA LEU A 161 -12.39 3.00 -16.05
C LEU A 161 -13.28 1.77 -15.82
N GLN A 162 -12.96 0.96 -14.82
CA GLN A 162 -13.80 -0.19 -14.47
C GLN A 162 -15.19 0.25 -14.01
N ARG A 163 -15.32 1.40 -13.34
CA ARG A 163 -16.61 1.92 -12.87
C ARG A 163 -17.46 2.45 -14.03
N SER A 164 -16.87 3.10 -15.04
CA SER A 164 -17.62 3.64 -16.18
C SER A 164 -18.24 2.56 -17.07
N GLU A 165 -17.64 1.37 -17.12
CA GLU A 165 -18.19 0.21 -17.86
C GLU A 165 -19.39 -0.45 -17.15
N LEU A 166 -19.62 -0.14 -15.87
CA LEU A 166 -20.66 -0.73 -15.02
C LEU A 166 -21.89 0.18 -14.83
N THR A 167 -21.88 1.39 -15.39
CA THR A 167 -22.97 2.39 -15.35
C THR A 167 -23.60 2.55 -16.73
#